data_AF-A0A4U0N6N9-F1
#
_entry.id   AF-A0A4U0N6N9-F1
#
_cell.length_a   1.000
_cell.length_b   1.000
_cell.length_c   1.000
_cell.angle_alpha   90.00
_cell.angle_beta   90.00
_cell.angle_gamma   90.00
#
_symmetry.space_group_name_H-M   'P 1'
#
loop_
_entity.id
_entity.type
_entity.pdbx_description
1 polymer ?
#
loop_
_entity_poly.entity_id
_entity_poly.type
_entity_poly.pdbx_seq_one_letter_code
_entity_poly.pdbx_strand_id
1 'polypeptide(L)'
;MAHTTVTAELTAQATCPGIEEAIGCEDGWQVRDGAHWLVTREGTRIVTRRIDGSRERVFAEEREWNSPSPDVRGYASPARGGLIFSGTDALTAVGADGEVLWTHQHAAWQDDDFAQGACALTPSGRHVIATMCGPRVDGGYAGDVCVAFDAHTGQLVTQVILPSSSAGYMLQQLVNGSEPLMLSAAQGEEDYLSLLVTCGAGGLTVTPCGTFDDPFTGSSNTNGSLLKLSLGGESLTRWEADATGNYREVAEAHPDTLPLPGQQFVLRPGYIDDKTVIAPVAEKDDWAPEQSTHFLLDGQSLRVHGEVSYPFPVSPDPVALGDGTWLTATGDEIFRWRVAA
;
A
#
# COMPACT_ATOMS: atom_id res chain seq x y z
N MET A 1 -15.40 7.68 26.58
CA MET A 1 -16.64 7.09 26.03
C MET A 1 -16.65 5.61 26.39
N ALA A 2 -17.81 4.95 26.49
CA ALA A 2 -17.83 3.50 26.72
C ALA A 2 -17.67 2.79 25.37
N HIS A 3 -16.54 2.13 25.14
CA HIS A 3 -16.32 1.22 24.01
C HIS A 3 -16.43 -0.23 24.48
N THR A 4 -16.81 -1.14 23.57
CA THR A 4 -16.89 -2.57 23.89
C THR A 4 -15.58 -3.27 23.55
N THR A 5 -15.15 -4.23 24.36
CA THR A 5 -14.07 -5.15 23.96
C THR A 5 -14.63 -6.21 23.02
N VAL A 6 -13.92 -6.47 21.92
CA VAL A 6 -14.25 -7.44 20.89
C VAL A 6 -13.13 -8.47 20.80
N THR A 7 -13.46 -9.74 20.87
CA THR A 7 -12.45 -10.81 20.81
C THR A 7 -12.06 -11.11 19.36
N ALA A 8 -10.76 -11.17 19.08
CA ALA A 8 -10.24 -11.69 17.81
C ALA A 8 -10.25 -13.23 17.82
N GLU A 9 -10.80 -13.82 16.76
CA GLU A 9 -10.78 -15.26 16.52
C GLU A 9 -9.75 -15.57 15.42
N LEU A 10 -8.80 -16.46 15.71
CA LEU A 10 -7.82 -16.94 14.74
C LEU A 10 -8.50 -17.87 13.75
N THR A 11 -8.48 -17.55 12.46
CA THR A 11 -9.09 -18.36 11.40
C THR A 11 -8.06 -19.17 10.62
N ALA A 12 -6.85 -18.64 10.46
CA ALA A 12 -5.76 -19.31 9.76
C ALA A 12 -4.40 -18.79 10.25
N GLN A 13 -3.37 -19.61 10.05
CA GLN A 13 -1.98 -19.27 10.34
C GLN A 13 -1.08 -19.87 9.25
N ALA A 14 0.03 -19.20 8.96
CA ALA A 14 1.06 -19.72 8.07
C ALA A 14 2.44 -19.17 8.44
N THR A 15 3.50 -19.87 8.06
CA THR A 15 4.85 -19.33 8.04
C THR A 15 5.03 -18.43 6.81
N CYS A 16 5.66 -17.29 6.99
CA CYS A 16 5.95 -16.27 6.00
C CYS A 16 7.29 -15.61 6.33
N PRO A 17 8.43 -16.20 5.92
CA PRO A 17 9.74 -15.66 6.24
C PRO A 17 9.93 -14.22 5.74
N GLY A 18 10.50 -13.37 6.61
CA GLY A 18 10.78 -11.97 6.30
C GLY A 18 9.55 -11.05 6.33
N ILE A 19 8.45 -11.49 6.94
CA ILE A 19 7.19 -10.73 6.99
C ILE A 19 7.28 -9.44 7.82
N GLU A 20 8.00 -9.45 8.95
CA GLU A 20 8.12 -8.27 9.82
C GLU A 20 8.78 -7.11 9.08
N GLU A 21 9.83 -7.39 8.31
CA GLU A 21 10.48 -6.41 7.45
C GLU A 21 9.57 -6.00 6.28
N ALA A 22 8.93 -6.96 5.62
CA ALA A 22 8.09 -6.68 4.46
C ALA A 22 6.94 -5.72 4.80
N ILE A 23 6.23 -5.94 5.92
CA ILE A 23 5.11 -5.09 6.34
C ILE A 23 5.54 -3.62 6.46
N GLY A 24 6.77 -3.34 6.90
CA GLY A 24 7.31 -1.99 7.02
C GLY A 24 7.75 -1.33 5.71
N CYS A 25 7.76 -2.04 4.58
CA CYS A 25 8.24 -1.51 3.30
C CYS A 25 7.11 -1.21 2.31
N GLU A 26 7.39 -0.28 1.39
CA GLU A 26 6.46 0.28 0.40
C GLU A 26 5.92 -0.76 -0.59
N ASP A 27 6.65 -1.86 -0.78
CA ASP A 27 6.28 -2.96 -1.67
C ASP A 27 5.87 -4.23 -0.92
N GLY A 28 6.02 -4.31 0.40
CA GLY A 28 5.81 -5.58 1.09
C GLY A 28 4.35 -5.98 1.26
N TRP A 29 3.41 -5.04 1.10
CA TRP A 29 1.99 -5.31 0.96
C TRP A 29 1.36 -4.49 -0.15
N GLN A 30 0.62 -5.18 -1.03
CA GLN A 30 0.06 -4.59 -2.24
C GLN A 30 -1.32 -5.15 -2.56
N VAL A 31 -2.16 -4.32 -3.18
CA VAL A 31 -3.39 -4.78 -3.85
C VAL A 31 -3.13 -4.87 -5.35
N ARG A 32 -3.36 -6.04 -5.93
CA ARG A 32 -3.20 -6.34 -7.37
C ARG A 32 -4.29 -7.30 -7.84
N ASP A 33 -4.92 -6.97 -8.96
CA ASP A 33 -6.03 -7.70 -9.59
C ASP A 33 -7.11 -8.09 -8.57
N GLY A 34 -7.50 -7.13 -7.72
CA GLY A 34 -8.52 -7.28 -6.68
C GLY A 34 -8.17 -8.25 -5.55
N ALA A 35 -6.89 -8.57 -5.36
CA ALA A 35 -6.40 -9.40 -4.28
C ALA A 35 -5.26 -8.72 -3.52
N HIS A 36 -5.14 -9.04 -2.24
CA HIS A 36 -3.98 -8.67 -1.44
C HIS A 36 -2.81 -9.61 -1.71
N TRP A 37 -1.62 -9.04 -1.75
CA TRP A 37 -0.37 -9.73 -1.92
C TRP A 37 0.61 -9.28 -0.85
N LEU A 38 1.41 -10.23 -0.36
CA LEU A 38 2.60 -9.95 0.43
C LEU A 38 3.84 -10.20 -0.44
N VAL A 39 4.85 -9.35 -0.29
CA VAL A 39 6.13 -9.48 -0.98
C VAL A 39 7.22 -9.50 0.06
N THR A 40 7.83 -10.66 0.28
CA THR A 40 8.95 -10.82 1.21
C THR A 40 10.25 -11.10 0.46
N ARG A 41 11.37 -10.98 1.16
CA ARG A 41 12.70 -11.22 0.61
C ARG A 41 13.47 -12.21 1.47
N GLU A 42 14.18 -13.11 0.82
CA GLU A 42 15.06 -14.10 1.45
C GLU A 42 16.41 -14.11 0.71
N GLY A 43 17.36 -13.32 1.22
CA GLY A 43 18.59 -13.01 0.50
C GLY A 43 18.29 -12.29 -0.82
N THR A 44 18.71 -12.87 -1.94
CA THR A 44 18.44 -12.31 -3.28
C THR A 44 17.11 -12.74 -3.88
N ARG A 45 16.30 -13.54 -3.16
CA ARG A 45 15.01 -14.02 -3.66
C ARG A 45 13.89 -13.09 -3.24
N ILE A 46 12.96 -12.86 -4.16
CA ILE A 46 11.70 -12.17 -3.94
C ILE A 46 10.61 -13.23 -3.94
N VAL A 47 9.81 -13.27 -2.88
CA VAL A 47 8.69 -14.20 -2.75
C VAL A 47 7.38 -13.41 -2.70
N THR A 48 6.48 -13.66 -3.64
CA THR A 48 5.15 -13.05 -3.65
C THR A 48 4.12 -14.08 -3.21
N ARG A 49 3.24 -13.71 -2.29
CA ARG A 49 2.17 -14.57 -1.77
C ARG A 49 0.82 -13.89 -1.95
N ARG A 50 -0.09 -14.56 -2.65
CA ARG A 50 -1.47 -14.10 -2.80
C ARG A 50 -2.29 -14.52 -1.60
N ILE A 51 -2.98 -13.58 -0.96
CA ILE A 51 -3.90 -13.88 0.14
C ILE A 51 -5.12 -14.64 -0.39
N ASP A 52 -5.53 -15.69 0.33
CA ASP A 52 -6.68 -16.52 -0.06
C ASP A 52 -8.01 -15.86 0.29
N GLY A 53 -8.85 -15.60 -0.71
CA GLY A 53 -10.20 -15.05 -0.48
C GLY A 53 -11.18 -16.02 0.18
N SER A 54 -10.88 -17.33 0.23
CA SER A 54 -11.74 -18.34 0.87
C SER A 54 -11.77 -18.25 2.40
N ARG A 55 -10.73 -17.64 2.99
CA ARG A 55 -10.51 -17.51 4.45
C ARG A 55 -10.16 -18.81 5.18
N GLU A 56 -10.06 -19.94 4.49
CA GLU A 56 -9.71 -21.24 5.08
C GLU A 56 -8.20 -21.39 5.34
N ARG A 57 -7.38 -20.60 4.64
CA ARG A 57 -5.92 -20.52 4.77
C ARG A 57 -5.47 -19.08 4.57
N VAL A 58 -4.19 -18.82 4.83
CA VAL A 58 -3.62 -17.48 4.61
C VAL A 58 -3.32 -17.26 3.13
N PHE A 59 -2.60 -18.18 2.49
CA PHE A 59 -2.13 -18.02 1.12
C PHE A 59 -2.84 -18.95 0.13
N ALA A 60 -3.28 -18.40 -1.01
CA ALA A 60 -3.80 -19.17 -2.13
C ALA A 60 -2.71 -19.60 -3.10
N GLU A 61 -1.63 -18.81 -3.19
CA GLU A 61 -0.56 -18.97 -4.15
C GLU A 61 0.72 -18.34 -3.60
N GLU A 62 1.85 -18.97 -3.94
CA GLU A 62 3.20 -18.48 -3.66
C GLU A 62 4.06 -18.66 -4.90
N ARG A 63 4.94 -17.69 -5.17
CA ARG A 63 5.93 -17.73 -6.25
C ARG A 63 7.21 -17.04 -5.82
N GLU A 64 8.34 -17.54 -6.33
CA GLU A 64 9.66 -16.98 -6.08
C GLU A 64 10.36 -16.55 -7.39
N TRP A 65 11.17 -15.50 -7.28
CA TRP A 65 12.06 -15.03 -8.34
C TRP A 65 13.41 -14.67 -7.74
N ASN A 66 14.47 -14.78 -8.54
CA ASN A 66 15.70 -14.06 -8.23
C ASN A 66 15.49 -12.57 -8.50
N SER A 67 15.98 -11.72 -7.60
CA SER A 67 15.97 -10.27 -7.81
C SER A 67 16.72 -9.94 -9.11
N PRO A 68 16.11 -9.17 -10.03
CA PRO A 68 16.81 -8.66 -11.21
C PRO A 68 18.02 -7.77 -10.86
N SER A 69 18.05 -7.21 -9.65
CA SER A 69 19.19 -6.48 -9.12
C SER A 69 19.47 -6.94 -7.67
N PRO A 70 20.37 -7.92 -7.47
CA PRO A 70 20.54 -8.58 -6.16
C PRO A 70 21.18 -7.70 -5.09
N ASP A 71 21.82 -6.60 -5.49
CA ASP A 71 22.53 -5.69 -4.58
C ASP A 71 21.64 -4.55 -4.04
N VAL A 72 20.40 -4.45 -4.51
CA VAL A 72 19.45 -3.41 -4.11
C VAL A 72 18.09 -4.03 -3.78
N ARG A 73 17.37 -3.41 -2.84
CA ARG A 73 16.02 -3.88 -2.46
C ARG A 73 15.04 -3.75 -3.64
N GLY A 74 14.99 -2.56 -4.24
CA GLY A 74 14.02 -2.18 -5.27
C GLY A 74 12.55 -2.31 -4.85
N TYR A 75 11.64 -1.98 -5.76
CA TYR A 75 10.20 -2.18 -5.60
C TYR A 75 9.73 -3.35 -6.47
N ALA A 76 9.21 -4.40 -5.84
CA ALA A 76 8.79 -5.61 -6.51
C ALA A 76 7.26 -5.72 -6.52
N SER A 77 6.63 -5.62 -7.69
CA SER A 77 5.19 -5.72 -7.87
C SER A 77 4.79 -7.06 -8.48
N PRO A 78 3.90 -7.84 -7.83
CA PRO A 78 3.25 -8.97 -8.47
C PRO A 78 2.53 -8.54 -9.75
N ALA A 79 2.65 -9.34 -10.79
CA ALA A 79 2.00 -9.17 -12.08
C ALA A 79 1.30 -10.48 -12.48
N ARG A 80 0.52 -10.48 -13.58
CA ARG A 80 -0.25 -11.66 -14.03
C ARG A 80 0.66 -12.82 -14.41
N GLY A 81 0.94 -13.65 -13.42
CA GLY A 81 1.85 -14.78 -13.52
C GLY A 81 3.33 -14.41 -13.53
N GLY A 82 3.72 -13.16 -13.23
CA GLY A 82 5.10 -12.70 -13.28
C GLY A 82 5.40 -11.63 -12.22
N LEU A 83 6.51 -10.93 -12.39
CA LEU A 83 6.96 -9.87 -11.49
C LEU A 83 7.36 -8.64 -12.32
N ILE A 84 7.07 -7.45 -11.83
CA ILE A 84 7.68 -6.21 -12.31
C ILE A 84 8.55 -5.66 -11.19
N PHE A 85 9.80 -5.36 -11.49
CA PHE A 85 10.78 -4.90 -10.54
C PHE A 85 11.29 -3.52 -10.95
N SER A 86 11.11 -2.52 -10.09
CA SER A 86 11.71 -1.19 -10.21
C SER A 86 12.97 -1.15 -9.36
N GLY A 87 14.13 -1.21 -10.00
CA GLY A 87 15.42 -1.04 -9.37
C GLY A 87 15.86 0.42 -9.30
N THR A 88 17.16 0.62 -9.01
CA THR A 88 17.76 1.95 -8.91
C THR A 88 17.79 2.69 -10.26
N ASP A 89 18.07 1.98 -11.35
CA ASP A 89 18.29 2.54 -12.69
C ASP A 89 17.58 1.74 -13.81
N ALA A 90 16.75 0.77 -13.45
CA ALA A 90 16.06 -0.07 -14.41
C ALA A 90 14.69 -0.56 -13.91
N LEU A 91 13.72 -0.59 -14.83
CA LEU A 91 12.44 -1.28 -14.66
C LEU A 91 12.49 -2.58 -15.47
N THR A 92 12.25 -3.72 -14.81
CA THR A 92 12.36 -5.05 -15.43
C THR A 92 11.07 -5.84 -15.24
N ALA A 93 10.54 -6.39 -16.32
CA ALA A 93 9.46 -7.37 -16.27
C ALA A 93 10.01 -8.79 -16.40
N VAL A 94 9.52 -9.67 -15.53
CA VAL A 94 9.96 -11.06 -15.41
C VAL A 94 8.76 -11.99 -15.56
N GLY A 95 8.94 -13.05 -16.34
CA GLY A 95 7.95 -14.09 -16.58
C GLY A 95 7.75 -15.03 -15.40
N ALA A 96 6.85 -15.99 -15.57
CA ALA A 96 6.52 -17.00 -14.56
C ALA A 96 7.69 -17.97 -14.25
N ASP A 97 8.56 -18.16 -15.23
CA ASP A 97 9.74 -19.02 -15.19
C ASP A 97 11.01 -18.29 -14.71
N GLY A 98 10.90 -16.99 -14.43
CA GLY A 98 12.05 -16.15 -14.08
C GLY A 98 12.78 -15.56 -15.28
N GLU A 99 12.35 -15.80 -16.51
CA GLU A 99 12.96 -15.17 -17.69
C GLU A 99 12.61 -13.68 -17.76
N VAL A 100 13.61 -12.85 -18.08
CA VAL A 100 13.39 -11.43 -18.34
C VAL A 100 12.63 -11.26 -19.64
N LEU A 101 11.43 -10.67 -19.55
CA LEU A 101 10.60 -10.37 -20.72
C LEU A 101 11.08 -9.10 -21.42
N TRP A 102 11.38 -8.07 -20.64
CA TRP A 102 11.95 -6.81 -21.10
C TRP A 102 12.54 -6.02 -19.93
N THR A 103 13.46 -5.12 -20.26
CA THR A 103 14.04 -4.15 -19.32
C THR A 103 14.07 -2.77 -19.96
N HIS A 104 13.62 -1.77 -19.20
CA HIS A 104 13.75 -0.36 -19.54
C HIS A 104 14.79 0.29 -18.61
N GLN A 105 15.83 0.86 -19.20
CA GLN A 105 16.89 1.57 -18.46
C GLN A 105 16.48 3.04 -18.28
N HIS A 106 16.66 3.58 -17.08
CA HIS A 106 16.44 4.99 -16.76
C HIS A 106 17.63 5.56 -15.97
N ALA A 107 17.63 6.88 -15.75
CA ALA A 107 18.63 7.48 -14.89
C ALA A 107 18.50 6.93 -13.46
N ALA A 108 19.62 6.65 -12.81
CA ALA A 108 19.63 6.22 -11.42
C ALA A 108 18.97 7.28 -10.52
N TRP A 109 18.26 6.80 -9.49
CA TRP A 109 17.92 7.64 -8.34
C TRP A 109 19.22 8.19 -7.76
N GLN A 110 19.22 9.49 -7.40
CA GLN A 110 20.44 10.17 -6.92
C GLN A 110 20.53 10.24 -5.40
N ASP A 111 19.43 9.93 -4.73
CA ASP A 111 19.32 9.84 -3.29
C ASP A 111 19.04 8.38 -2.96
N ASP A 112 20.10 7.65 -2.62
CA ASP A 112 20.04 6.20 -2.37
C ASP A 112 19.32 5.87 -1.06
N ASP A 113 19.11 6.86 -0.17
CA ASP A 113 18.57 6.63 1.17
C ASP A 113 17.03 6.73 1.20
N PHE A 114 16.42 7.51 0.30
CA PHE A 114 14.98 7.77 0.34
C PHE A 114 14.26 7.65 -1.01
N ALA A 115 14.94 7.95 -2.13
CA ALA A 115 14.27 8.01 -3.42
C ALA A 115 14.17 6.63 -4.07
N GLN A 116 12.95 6.13 -4.23
CA GLN A 116 12.69 4.80 -4.78
C GLN A 116 11.45 4.80 -5.66
N GLY A 117 11.58 4.28 -6.88
CA GLY A 117 10.47 4.11 -7.81
C GLY A 117 9.49 3.01 -7.38
N ALA A 118 8.22 3.17 -7.74
CA ALA A 118 7.19 2.16 -7.60
C ALA A 118 6.66 1.73 -8.97
N CYS A 119 6.07 0.54 -9.04
CA CYS A 119 5.43 0.09 -10.27
C CYS A 119 4.20 -0.80 -10.03
N ALA A 120 3.29 -0.84 -10.99
CA ALA A 120 2.21 -1.82 -11.03
C ALA A 120 1.66 -1.99 -12.45
N LEU A 121 1.03 -3.13 -12.72
CA LEU A 121 0.12 -3.23 -13.86
C LEU A 121 -1.15 -2.40 -13.62
N THR A 122 -1.64 -1.78 -14.68
CA THR A 122 -3.03 -1.31 -14.73
C THR A 122 -4.00 -2.48 -14.57
N PRO A 123 -5.23 -2.29 -14.06
CA PRO A 123 -6.19 -3.38 -13.93
C PRO A 123 -6.57 -4.04 -15.26
N SER A 124 -6.44 -3.31 -16.38
CA SER A 124 -6.61 -3.89 -17.71
C SER A 124 -5.51 -4.89 -18.09
N GLY A 125 -4.35 -4.82 -17.44
CA GLY A 125 -3.13 -5.56 -17.78
C GLY A 125 -2.41 -5.05 -19.03
N ARG A 126 -2.87 -3.95 -19.65
CA ARG A 126 -2.29 -3.44 -20.90
C ARG A 126 -1.04 -2.60 -20.68
N HIS A 127 -1.00 -1.87 -19.57
CA HIS A 127 0.12 -0.98 -19.26
C HIS A 127 0.74 -1.30 -17.91
N VAL A 128 2.05 -1.08 -17.82
CA VAL A 128 2.79 -0.92 -16.56
C VAL A 128 2.88 0.56 -16.26
N ILE A 129 2.42 0.96 -15.08
CA ILE A 129 2.64 2.29 -14.53
C ILE A 129 3.86 2.22 -13.62
N ALA A 130 4.79 3.15 -13.79
CA ALA A 130 5.98 3.24 -12.96
C ALA A 130 6.33 4.69 -12.62
N THR A 131 6.96 4.91 -11.47
CA THR A 131 7.61 6.18 -11.15
C THR A 131 9.13 6.06 -11.30
N MET A 132 9.74 7.09 -11.87
CA MET A 132 11.17 7.13 -12.20
C MET A 132 11.76 8.51 -11.92
N CYS A 133 13.08 8.56 -11.81
CA CYS A 133 13.84 9.81 -11.79
C CYS A 133 13.54 10.62 -13.07
N GLY A 134 13.18 11.89 -12.89
CA GLY A 134 12.80 12.77 -14.00
C GLY A 134 13.99 13.51 -14.62
N PRO A 135 13.72 14.30 -15.67
CA PRO A 135 14.77 15.00 -16.38
C PRO A 135 15.36 16.14 -15.55
N ARG A 136 16.69 16.28 -15.64
CA ARG A 136 17.39 17.52 -15.27
C ARG A 136 17.38 18.45 -16.47
N VAL A 137 16.82 19.64 -16.31
CA VAL A 137 16.80 20.70 -17.32
C VAL A 137 17.72 21.84 -16.89
N ASP A 138 18.17 22.68 -17.83
CA ASP A 138 19.01 23.84 -17.53
C ASP A 138 18.25 24.79 -16.59
N GLY A 139 18.51 24.67 -15.28
CA GLY A 139 17.78 25.38 -14.23
C GLY A 139 17.36 24.53 -13.03
N GLY A 140 17.44 23.20 -13.11
CA GLY A 140 17.18 22.33 -11.95
C GLY A 140 16.59 20.96 -12.27
N TYR A 141 16.14 20.29 -11.22
CA TYR A 141 15.38 19.06 -11.31
C TYR A 141 13.91 19.40 -11.57
N ALA A 142 13.32 18.87 -12.65
CA ALA A 142 11.95 19.21 -13.03
C ALA A 142 10.88 18.51 -12.16
N GLY A 143 11.30 17.55 -11.33
CA GLY A 143 10.45 16.63 -10.59
C GLY A 143 10.62 15.21 -11.11
N ASP A 144 10.09 14.24 -10.36
CA ASP A 144 10.05 12.84 -10.78
C ASP A 144 9.06 12.65 -11.94
N VAL A 145 9.04 11.49 -12.58
CA VAL A 145 8.09 11.19 -13.67
C VAL A 145 7.24 9.98 -13.36
N CYS A 146 5.97 10.04 -13.71
CA CYS A 146 5.08 8.89 -13.79
C CYS A 146 4.92 8.49 -15.26
N VAL A 147 5.15 7.22 -15.54
CA VAL A 147 5.33 6.68 -16.88
C VAL A 147 4.41 5.50 -17.10
N ALA A 148 3.81 5.42 -18.29
CA ALA A 148 3.10 4.24 -18.76
C ALA A 148 3.93 3.53 -19.84
N PHE A 149 4.16 2.25 -19.65
CA PHE A 149 4.76 1.34 -20.64
C PHE A 149 3.72 0.36 -21.15
N ASP A 150 3.82 -0.04 -22.41
CA ASP A 150 3.11 -1.21 -22.91
C ASP A 150 3.61 -2.45 -22.16
N ALA A 151 2.69 -3.17 -21.51
CA ALA A 151 3.08 -4.24 -20.59
C ALA A 151 3.72 -5.44 -21.29
N HIS A 152 3.45 -5.63 -22.58
CA HIS A 152 3.99 -6.75 -23.35
C HIS A 152 5.40 -6.47 -23.87
N THR A 153 5.63 -5.26 -24.35
CA THR A 153 6.85 -4.89 -25.08
C THR A 153 7.83 -4.06 -24.27
N GLY A 154 7.40 -3.46 -23.16
CA GLY A 154 8.21 -2.52 -22.38
C GLY A 154 8.43 -1.18 -23.09
N GLN A 155 7.70 -0.90 -24.18
CA GLN A 155 7.81 0.36 -24.90
C GLN A 155 7.12 1.49 -24.14
N LEU A 156 7.78 2.64 -24.05
CA LEU A 156 7.23 3.86 -23.49
C LEU A 156 6.00 4.30 -24.30
N VAL A 157 4.85 4.45 -23.62
CA VAL A 157 3.60 4.94 -24.23
C VAL A 157 3.45 6.43 -23.98
N THR A 158 3.58 6.85 -22.72
CA THR A 158 3.40 8.25 -22.30
C THR A 158 4.03 8.47 -20.93
N GLN A 159 4.27 9.74 -20.58
CA GLN A 159 4.76 10.14 -19.27
C GLN A 159 4.19 11.50 -18.85
N VAL A 160 4.19 11.76 -17.55
CA VAL A 160 3.85 13.05 -16.93
C VAL A 160 4.87 13.36 -15.84
N ILE A 161 5.27 14.62 -15.73
CA ILE A 161 6.13 15.10 -14.63
C ILE A 161 5.25 15.20 -13.37
N LEU A 162 5.71 14.59 -12.29
CA LEU A 162 5.05 14.62 -11.00
C LEU A 162 5.39 15.93 -10.25
N PRO A 163 4.48 16.40 -9.38
CA PRO A 163 4.77 17.52 -8.49
C PRO A 163 5.81 17.19 -7.40
N SER A 164 6.14 15.93 -7.20
CA SER A 164 7.14 15.45 -6.25
C SER A 164 8.56 15.47 -6.81
N SER A 165 9.55 15.49 -5.92
CA SER A 165 10.97 15.43 -6.29
C SER A 165 11.76 14.48 -5.38
N SER A 166 12.44 13.50 -5.96
CA SER A 166 13.24 12.50 -5.25
C SER A 166 12.44 11.77 -4.16
N ALA A 167 11.19 11.42 -4.46
CA ALA A 167 10.30 10.81 -3.48
C ALA A 167 10.47 9.28 -3.39
N GLY A 168 10.11 8.72 -2.24
CA GLY A 168 9.80 7.31 -2.07
C GLY A 168 8.36 7.05 -2.47
N TYR A 169 8.13 6.09 -3.38
CA TYR A 169 6.82 5.84 -3.95
C TYR A 169 6.20 4.52 -3.49
N MET A 170 4.87 4.54 -3.34
CA MET A 170 4.05 3.33 -3.24
C MET A 170 2.88 3.43 -4.22
N LEU A 171 2.62 2.34 -4.93
CA LEU A 171 1.59 2.28 -5.96
C LEU A 171 0.61 1.12 -5.67
N GLN A 172 -0.68 1.43 -5.56
CA GLN A 172 -1.73 0.46 -5.22
C GLN A 172 -2.91 0.49 -6.18
N GLN A 173 -3.53 -0.67 -6.41
CA GLN A 173 -4.84 -0.74 -7.06
C GLN A 173 -5.94 -0.61 -6.02
N LEU A 174 -7.12 -0.16 -6.46
CA LEU A 174 -8.35 -0.33 -5.67
C LEU A 174 -8.69 -1.82 -5.55
N VAL A 175 -9.27 -2.22 -4.41
CA VAL A 175 -9.63 -3.63 -4.17
C VAL A 175 -10.69 -4.14 -5.14
N ASN A 176 -11.53 -3.26 -5.67
CA ASN A 176 -12.52 -3.59 -6.68
C ASN A 176 -11.92 -3.77 -8.09
N GLY A 177 -10.61 -3.57 -8.24
CA GLY A 177 -9.89 -3.71 -9.51
C GLY A 177 -10.25 -2.64 -10.55
N SER A 178 -10.85 -1.51 -10.15
CA SER A 178 -11.05 -0.38 -11.05
C SER A 178 -9.86 0.58 -11.02
N GLU A 179 -9.80 1.45 -12.02
CA GLU A 179 -9.02 2.69 -11.92
C GLU A 179 -9.74 3.70 -11.00
N PRO A 180 -9.04 4.73 -10.48
CA PRO A 180 -7.61 5.01 -10.62
C PRO A 180 -6.69 4.06 -9.82
N LEU A 181 -5.40 4.11 -10.10
CA LEU A 181 -4.38 3.64 -9.18
C LEU A 181 -4.10 4.71 -8.11
N MET A 182 -3.84 4.29 -6.89
CA MET A 182 -3.39 5.16 -5.80
C MET A 182 -1.87 5.24 -5.83
N LEU A 183 -1.33 6.47 -5.87
CA LEU A 183 0.09 6.76 -5.83
C LEU A 183 0.40 7.63 -4.62
N SER A 184 1.13 7.06 -3.67
CA SER A 184 1.71 7.74 -2.53
C SER A 184 3.13 8.19 -2.88
N ALA A 185 3.49 9.43 -2.56
CA ALA A 185 4.84 9.97 -2.74
C ALA A 185 5.32 10.63 -1.45
N ALA A 186 6.22 9.97 -0.72
CA ALA A 186 6.90 10.53 0.43
C ALA A 186 8.08 11.39 -0.04
N GLN A 187 8.15 12.67 0.34
CA GLN A 187 9.30 13.52 -0.01
C GLN A 187 9.77 14.31 1.21
N GLY A 188 11.06 14.28 1.48
CA GLY A 188 11.60 14.89 2.70
C GLY A 188 11.00 14.29 3.98
N GLU A 189 10.99 15.07 5.06
CA GLU A 189 10.55 14.61 6.38
C GLU A 189 9.04 14.79 6.62
N GLU A 190 8.42 15.81 6.01
CA GLU A 190 7.05 16.25 6.36
C GLU A 190 6.12 16.40 5.14
N ASP A 191 6.56 16.11 3.92
CA ASP A 191 5.73 16.28 2.73
C ASP A 191 5.30 14.93 2.15
N TYR A 192 3.99 14.76 1.91
CA TYR A 192 3.46 13.50 1.39
C TYR A 192 2.36 13.68 0.36
N LEU A 193 2.61 13.40 -0.91
CA LEU A 193 1.58 13.57 -1.93
C LEU A 193 0.71 12.31 -2.06
N SER A 194 -0.60 12.51 -2.06
CA SER A 194 -1.59 11.48 -2.39
C SER A 194 -2.18 11.75 -3.77
N LEU A 195 -1.79 10.94 -4.75
CA LEU A 195 -2.10 11.12 -6.17
C LEU A 195 -2.94 9.95 -6.70
N LEU A 196 -3.77 10.23 -7.69
CA LEU A 196 -4.57 9.26 -8.43
C LEU A 196 -4.06 9.20 -9.86
N VAL A 197 -3.72 8.00 -10.32
CA VAL A 197 -3.16 7.77 -11.65
C VAL A 197 -4.15 6.99 -12.51
N THR A 198 -4.48 7.53 -13.68
CA THR A 198 -5.31 6.85 -14.69
C THR A 198 -4.55 6.78 -16.01
N CYS A 199 -4.73 5.68 -16.76
CA CYS A 199 -4.08 5.50 -18.05
C CYS A 199 -5.13 5.10 -19.11
N GLY A 200 -5.65 6.12 -19.80
CA GLY A 200 -6.67 5.96 -20.84
C GLY A 200 -6.12 6.14 -22.26
N ALA A 201 -7.03 6.19 -23.24
CA ALA A 201 -6.66 6.47 -24.64
C ALA A 201 -6.04 7.86 -24.85
N GLY A 202 -6.33 8.81 -23.96
CA GLY A 202 -5.74 10.15 -23.96
C GLY A 202 -4.36 10.24 -23.29
N GLY A 203 -3.80 9.12 -22.84
CA GLY A 203 -2.55 9.06 -22.10
C GLY A 203 -2.76 8.97 -20.59
N LEU A 204 -1.73 9.39 -19.86
CA LEU A 204 -1.65 9.30 -18.42
C LEU A 204 -2.13 10.60 -17.78
N THR A 205 -3.00 10.49 -16.79
CA THR A 205 -3.47 11.62 -15.99
C THR A 205 -3.15 11.35 -14.52
N VAL A 206 -2.56 12.35 -13.87
CA VAL A 206 -2.26 12.34 -12.43
C VAL A 206 -2.99 13.50 -11.78
N THR A 207 -3.81 13.21 -10.77
CA THR A 207 -4.56 14.23 -10.02
C THR A 207 -4.40 14.03 -8.53
N PRO A 208 -4.34 15.10 -7.72
CA PRO A 208 -4.38 14.98 -6.26
C PRO A 208 -5.65 14.27 -5.77
N CYS A 209 -5.52 13.47 -4.71
CA CYS A 209 -6.64 12.91 -3.97
C CYS A 209 -6.97 13.79 -2.77
N GLY A 210 -7.84 14.77 -3.02
CA GLY A 210 -8.26 15.75 -2.02
C GLY A 210 -7.39 17.00 -2.01
N THR A 211 -7.46 17.74 -0.91
CA THR A 211 -6.82 19.06 -0.75
C THR A 211 -5.59 19.05 0.15
N PHE A 212 -5.36 17.96 0.88
CA PHE A 212 -4.27 17.80 1.83
C PHE A 212 -3.38 16.64 1.42
N ASP A 213 -2.10 16.78 1.75
CA ASP A 213 -1.02 15.88 1.38
C ASP A 213 -0.75 14.93 2.56
N ASP A 214 -1.62 13.90 2.68
CA ASP A 214 -1.50 12.83 3.66
C ASP A 214 -1.38 11.47 2.96
N PRO A 215 -0.64 10.49 3.48
CA PRO A 215 -0.53 9.14 2.88
C PRO A 215 -1.85 8.38 2.85
N PHE A 216 -2.04 7.58 1.79
CA PHE A 216 -2.98 6.47 1.82
C PHE A 216 -2.53 5.42 2.84
N THR A 217 -3.42 4.99 3.72
CA THR A 217 -3.06 4.06 4.82
C THR A 217 -3.23 2.60 4.44
N GLY A 218 -4.13 2.31 3.50
CA GLY A 218 -4.56 0.95 3.26
C GLY A 218 -5.25 0.77 1.92
N SER A 219 -5.93 -0.37 1.77
CA SER A 219 -6.71 -0.68 0.59
C SER A 219 -8.01 0.09 0.61
N SER A 220 -8.56 0.36 -0.57
CA SER A 220 -9.93 0.86 -0.66
C SER A 220 -10.91 -0.19 -0.14
N ASN A 221 -12.10 0.23 0.28
CA ASN A 221 -13.22 -0.72 0.38
C ASN A 221 -13.73 -1.13 -1.02
N THR A 222 -14.71 -2.03 -1.08
CA THR A 222 -15.22 -2.54 -2.38
C THR A 222 -15.97 -1.47 -3.19
N ASN A 223 -16.42 -0.41 -2.54
CA ASN A 223 -17.05 0.74 -3.17
C ASN A 223 -16.03 1.79 -3.66
N GLY A 224 -14.72 1.57 -3.44
CA GLY A 224 -13.66 2.49 -3.84
C GLY A 224 -13.44 3.67 -2.89
N SER A 225 -14.01 3.64 -1.68
CA SER A 225 -13.69 4.62 -0.62
C SER A 225 -12.28 4.40 -0.11
N LEU A 226 -11.57 5.49 0.18
CA LEU A 226 -10.17 5.48 0.60
C LEU A 226 -10.05 5.96 2.05
N LEU A 227 -8.92 5.64 2.68
CA LEU A 227 -8.49 6.21 3.95
C LEU A 227 -7.14 6.90 3.76
N LYS A 228 -7.01 8.06 4.37
CA LYS A 228 -5.76 8.81 4.51
C LYS A 228 -5.54 9.11 5.98
N LEU A 229 -4.29 9.02 6.44
CA LEU A 229 -3.90 9.34 7.80
C LEU A 229 -2.91 10.48 7.74
N SER A 230 -3.19 11.57 8.46
CA SER A 230 -2.27 12.68 8.50
C SER A 230 -0.91 12.24 9.03
N LEU A 231 0.15 12.85 8.52
CA LEU A 231 1.43 12.81 9.22
C LEU A 231 1.17 13.29 10.66
N GLY A 232 1.78 12.63 11.62
CA GLY A 232 1.49 12.95 13.01
C GLY A 232 0.31 12.17 13.63
N GLY A 233 -0.46 11.40 12.84
CA GLY A 233 -1.59 10.63 13.38
C GLY A 233 -2.75 11.50 13.90
N GLU A 234 -2.79 12.76 13.49
CA GLU A 234 -3.69 13.80 13.99
C GLU A 234 -5.10 13.73 13.37
N SER A 235 -5.22 13.12 12.20
CA SER A 235 -6.53 12.77 11.65
C SER A 235 -6.51 11.53 10.75
N LEU A 236 -7.50 10.65 10.97
CA LEU A 236 -7.86 9.59 10.04
C LEU A 236 -9.06 10.06 9.22
N THR A 237 -8.89 10.16 7.91
CA THR A 237 -9.88 10.77 7.02
C THR A 237 -10.35 9.78 5.96
N ARG A 238 -11.66 9.75 5.74
CA ARG A 238 -12.33 8.93 4.73
C ARG A 238 -12.68 9.75 3.50
N TRP A 239 -12.36 9.20 2.34
CA TRP A 239 -12.56 9.85 1.04
C TRP A 239 -13.43 8.99 0.13
N GLU A 240 -14.35 9.64 -0.59
CA GLU A 240 -15.20 9.01 -1.61
C GLU A 240 -15.14 9.77 -2.93
N ALA A 241 -15.17 9.03 -4.04
CA ALA A 241 -15.32 9.60 -5.36
C ALA A 241 -16.77 10.09 -5.57
N ASP A 242 -16.93 11.30 -6.06
CA ASP A 242 -18.21 11.76 -6.59
C ASP A 242 -18.51 11.16 -7.98
N ALA A 243 -19.66 11.52 -8.55
CA ALA A 243 -20.08 11.04 -9.87
C ALA A 243 -19.13 11.44 -11.03
N THR A 244 -18.22 12.38 -10.79
CA THR A 244 -17.20 12.82 -11.76
C THR A 244 -15.83 12.19 -11.52
N GLY A 245 -15.70 11.32 -10.50
CA GLY A 245 -14.45 10.67 -10.13
C GLY A 245 -13.54 11.51 -9.22
N ASN A 246 -14.01 12.67 -8.76
CA ASN A 246 -13.24 13.51 -7.83
C ASN A 246 -13.46 13.04 -6.40
N TYR A 247 -12.38 12.79 -5.69
CA TYR A 247 -12.44 12.36 -4.30
C TYR A 247 -12.69 13.53 -3.35
N ARG A 248 -13.61 13.34 -2.42
CA ARG A 248 -13.99 14.32 -1.39
C ARG A 248 -13.98 13.66 -0.03
N GLU A 249 -13.61 14.44 0.97
CA GLU A 249 -13.74 14.06 2.36
C GLU A 249 -15.22 13.87 2.71
N VAL A 250 -15.51 12.78 3.41
CA VAL A 250 -16.88 12.43 3.84
C VAL A 250 -16.98 12.09 5.33
N ALA A 251 -15.85 11.80 5.99
CA ALA A 251 -15.75 11.62 7.44
C ALA A 251 -14.30 11.79 7.90
N GLU A 252 -14.12 12.22 9.14
CA GLU A 252 -12.82 12.41 9.78
C GLU A 252 -12.92 11.99 11.25
N ALA A 253 -11.86 11.36 11.76
CA ALA A 253 -11.69 11.06 13.18
C ALA A 253 -10.35 11.64 13.67
N HIS A 254 -10.40 12.26 14.84
CA HIS A 254 -9.24 12.85 15.50
C HIS A 254 -8.85 12.07 16.77
N PRO A 255 -7.60 12.21 17.25
CA PRO A 255 -7.15 11.65 18.52
C PRO A 255 -8.05 11.88 19.73
N ASP A 256 -8.75 13.02 19.81
CA ASP A 256 -9.66 13.33 20.92
C ASP A 256 -10.95 12.48 20.91
N THR A 257 -11.21 11.77 19.81
CA THR A 257 -12.30 10.79 19.69
C THR A 257 -11.90 9.40 20.18
N LEU A 258 -10.60 9.17 20.47
CA LEU A 258 -10.10 7.91 20.97
C LEU A 258 -10.46 7.70 22.46
N PRO A 259 -10.54 6.44 22.93
CA PRO A 259 -11.03 6.18 24.28
C PRO A 259 -10.14 6.69 25.41
N LEU A 260 -8.81 6.72 25.21
CA LEU A 260 -7.85 7.20 26.21
C LEU A 260 -7.19 8.51 25.77
N PRO A 261 -6.97 9.46 26.70
CA PRO A 261 -6.28 10.70 26.39
C PRO A 261 -4.81 10.45 26.05
N GLY A 262 -4.25 11.25 25.14
CA GLY A 262 -2.85 11.15 24.74
C GLY A 262 -2.56 9.97 23.80
N GLN A 263 -3.60 9.40 23.18
CA GLN A 263 -3.44 8.43 22.10
C GLN A 263 -3.41 9.12 20.74
N GLN A 264 -2.86 8.46 19.72
CA GLN A 264 -2.92 8.88 18.32
C GLN A 264 -3.10 7.68 17.39
N PHE A 265 -3.64 7.92 16.20
CA PHE A 265 -3.64 6.91 15.14
C PHE A 265 -2.23 6.72 14.62
N VAL A 266 -1.82 5.48 14.36
CA VAL A 266 -0.47 5.16 13.88
C VAL A 266 -0.54 4.22 12.69
N LEU A 267 0.58 3.96 12.03
CA LEU A 267 0.75 2.87 11.05
C LEU A 267 -0.37 2.88 9.99
N ARG A 268 -1.04 1.75 9.76
CA ARG A 268 -1.97 1.59 8.63
C ARG A 268 -3.38 1.18 9.06
N PRO A 269 -4.26 2.16 9.32
CA PRO A 269 -5.70 1.89 9.36
C PRO A 269 -6.21 1.35 8.02
N GLY A 270 -7.16 0.41 8.04
CA GLY A 270 -7.67 -0.20 6.83
C GLY A 270 -9.07 -0.80 6.97
N TYR A 271 -9.79 -0.90 5.86
CA TYR A 271 -11.09 -1.56 5.82
C TYR A 271 -10.95 -3.06 6.00
N ILE A 272 -11.47 -3.60 7.12
CA ILE A 272 -11.64 -5.06 7.22
C ILE A 272 -12.81 -5.50 6.35
N ASP A 273 -13.84 -4.67 6.21
CA ASP A 273 -14.96 -4.81 5.27
C ASP A 273 -15.54 -3.41 4.95
N ASP A 274 -16.61 -3.33 4.15
CA ASP A 274 -17.21 -2.05 3.75
C ASP A 274 -17.78 -1.22 4.91
N LYS A 275 -17.98 -1.82 6.09
CA LYS A 275 -18.63 -1.21 7.25
C LYS A 275 -17.71 -1.05 8.43
N THR A 276 -16.50 -1.58 8.36
CA THR A 276 -15.62 -1.67 9.53
C THR A 276 -14.19 -1.38 9.12
N VAL A 277 -13.56 -0.48 9.86
CA VAL A 277 -12.14 -0.16 9.76
C VAL A 277 -11.44 -0.71 10.99
N ILE A 278 -10.28 -1.35 10.82
CA ILE A 278 -9.34 -1.59 11.91
C ILE A 278 -8.32 -0.46 11.91
N ALA A 279 -8.08 0.15 13.07
CA ALA A 279 -7.13 1.25 13.23
C ALA A 279 -6.19 0.94 14.41
N PRO A 280 -4.88 0.81 14.17
CA PRO A 280 -3.91 0.76 15.24
C PRO A 280 -3.72 2.15 15.87
N VAL A 281 -3.58 2.15 17.20
CA VAL A 281 -3.51 3.34 18.05
C VAL A 281 -2.40 3.14 19.07
N ALA A 282 -1.55 4.16 19.26
CA ALA A 282 -0.47 4.14 20.24
C ALA A 282 -0.48 5.42 21.09
N GLU A 283 0.44 5.51 22.05
CA GLU A 283 0.67 6.76 22.78
C GLU A 283 1.19 7.85 21.83
N LYS A 284 0.85 9.10 22.13
CA LYS A 284 1.26 10.25 21.34
C LYS A 284 2.79 10.31 21.25
N ASP A 285 3.29 10.71 20.08
CA ASP A 285 4.71 10.83 19.73
C ASP A 285 5.45 9.48 19.62
N ASP A 286 4.76 8.34 19.77
CA ASP A 286 5.30 7.02 19.43
C ASP A 286 4.99 6.69 17.96
N TRP A 287 5.90 7.09 17.07
CA TRP A 287 5.75 7.00 15.61
C TRP A 287 6.00 5.61 15.03
N ALA A 288 6.82 4.81 15.72
CA ALA A 288 7.19 3.45 15.33
C ALA A 288 6.97 2.51 16.53
N PRO A 289 5.72 2.40 17.00
CA PRO A 289 5.42 1.75 18.26
C PRO A 289 5.73 0.25 18.16
N GLU A 290 6.44 -0.29 19.15
CA GLU A 290 6.60 -1.75 19.28
C GLU A 290 5.27 -2.45 19.61
N GLN A 291 4.31 -1.69 20.15
CA GLN A 291 2.98 -2.18 20.54
C GLN A 291 1.92 -1.14 20.20
N SER A 292 0.81 -1.58 19.61
CA SER A 292 -0.36 -0.73 19.39
C SER A 292 -1.62 -1.42 19.89
N THR A 293 -2.62 -0.62 20.27
CA THR A 293 -3.98 -1.10 20.53
C THR A 293 -4.76 -1.01 19.24
N HIS A 294 -5.44 -2.10 18.85
CA HIS A 294 -6.27 -2.08 17.64
C HIS A 294 -7.72 -1.77 18.00
N PHE A 295 -8.28 -0.73 17.37
CA PHE A 295 -9.69 -0.39 17.49
C PHE A 295 -10.44 -0.72 16.19
N LEU A 296 -11.69 -1.15 16.34
CA LEU A 296 -12.66 -1.23 15.26
C LEU A 296 -13.46 0.06 15.20
N LEU A 297 -13.47 0.68 14.05
CA LEU A 297 -14.16 1.93 13.74
C LEU A 297 -15.29 1.66 12.75
N ASP A 298 -16.32 2.48 12.81
CA ASP A 298 -17.38 2.52 11.82
C ASP A 298 -16.82 2.91 10.45
N GLY A 299 -17.04 2.10 9.42
CA GLY A 299 -16.53 2.33 8.07
C GLY A 299 -17.13 3.55 7.38
N GLN A 300 -18.23 4.10 7.88
CA GLN A 300 -18.84 5.32 7.34
C GLN A 300 -18.45 6.57 8.12
N SER A 301 -18.55 6.51 9.45
CA SER A 301 -18.38 7.66 10.35
C SER A 301 -17.06 7.71 11.09
N LEU A 302 -16.22 6.68 10.99
CA LEU A 302 -14.94 6.52 11.70
C LEU A 302 -15.05 6.56 13.23
N ARG A 303 -16.24 6.36 13.78
CA ARG A 303 -16.45 6.30 15.23
C ARG A 303 -15.98 4.97 15.79
N VAL A 304 -15.28 5.01 16.93
CA VAL A 304 -14.83 3.80 17.63
C VAL A 304 -16.04 2.98 18.09
N HIS A 305 -16.08 1.72 17.67
CA HIS A 305 -17.06 0.71 18.08
C HIS A 305 -16.51 -0.20 19.17
N GLY A 306 -15.25 -0.62 19.05
CA GLY A 306 -14.67 -1.51 20.03
C GLY A 306 -13.16 -1.66 19.95
N GLU A 307 -12.60 -2.18 21.03
CA GLU A 307 -11.18 -2.51 21.16
C GLU A 307 -10.98 -4.01 20.91
N VAL A 308 -9.99 -4.37 20.10
CA VAL A 308 -9.71 -5.76 19.74
C VAL A 308 -8.84 -6.41 20.82
N SER A 309 -9.31 -7.51 21.40
CA SER A 309 -8.55 -8.35 22.31
C SER A 309 -8.04 -9.59 21.58
N TYR A 310 -6.72 -9.78 21.58
CA TYR A 310 -6.07 -10.97 21.03
C TYR A 310 -5.76 -11.99 22.14
N PRO A 311 -5.72 -13.29 21.82
CA PRO A 311 -5.34 -14.33 22.79
C PRO A 311 -3.83 -14.32 23.17
N PHE A 312 -3.02 -13.61 22.39
CA PHE A 312 -1.59 -13.40 22.60
C PHE A 312 -1.15 -12.07 21.97
N PRO A 313 0.03 -11.51 22.34
CA PRO A 313 0.55 -10.28 21.73
C PRO A 313 0.75 -10.43 20.22
N VAL A 314 0.39 -9.40 19.45
CA VAL A 314 0.48 -9.37 17.98
C VAL A 314 1.28 -8.14 17.52
N SER A 315 1.73 -8.13 16.25
CA SER A 315 2.36 -6.96 15.65
C SER A 315 1.49 -5.70 15.75
N PRO A 316 2.12 -4.51 15.85
CA PRO A 316 1.41 -3.25 15.97
C PRO A 316 0.71 -2.80 14.68
N ASP A 317 1.05 -3.41 13.53
CA ASP A 317 0.52 -3.04 12.22
C ASP A 317 -0.43 -4.12 11.66
N PRO A 318 -1.76 -3.95 11.75
CA PRO A 318 -2.71 -4.90 11.19
C PRO A 318 -2.90 -4.65 9.69
N VAL A 319 -2.90 -5.71 8.88
CA VAL A 319 -3.18 -5.62 7.45
C VAL A 319 -4.63 -5.99 7.18
N ALA A 320 -5.48 -4.99 6.95
CA ALA A 320 -6.89 -5.20 6.63
C ALA A 320 -7.09 -5.75 5.20
N LEU A 321 -7.94 -6.77 5.05
CA LEU A 321 -8.09 -7.54 3.80
C LEU A 321 -9.40 -7.27 3.03
N GLY A 322 -10.29 -6.40 3.54
CA GLY A 322 -11.57 -6.08 2.90
C GLY A 322 -12.60 -7.22 2.85
N ASP A 323 -12.31 -8.39 3.42
CA ASP A 323 -13.17 -9.57 3.41
C ASP A 323 -13.67 -10.00 4.80
N GLY A 324 -13.76 -9.06 5.72
CA GLY A 324 -14.12 -9.27 7.12
C GLY A 324 -12.98 -9.85 7.97
N THR A 325 -11.76 -9.91 7.42
CA THR A 325 -10.57 -10.40 8.12
C THR A 325 -9.40 -9.43 8.02
N TRP A 326 -8.41 -9.61 8.89
CA TRP A 326 -7.14 -8.90 8.84
C TRP A 326 -5.98 -9.83 9.21
N LEU A 327 -4.76 -9.41 8.92
CA LEU A 327 -3.53 -10.13 9.28
C LEU A 327 -2.76 -9.39 10.37
N THR A 328 -2.06 -10.15 11.19
CA THR A 328 -0.94 -9.66 12.03
C THR A 328 0.23 -10.62 11.90
N ALA A 329 1.43 -10.20 12.27
CA ALA A 329 2.64 -11.03 12.20
C ALA A 329 3.36 -11.11 13.56
N THR A 330 4.16 -12.15 13.76
CA THR A 330 5.13 -12.26 14.86
C THR A 330 6.24 -13.21 14.45
N GLY A 331 7.48 -12.73 14.38
CA GLY A 331 8.58 -13.44 13.75
C GLY A 331 8.24 -13.78 12.30
N ASP A 332 8.52 -15.01 11.89
CA ASP A 332 8.15 -15.51 10.56
C ASP A 332 6.74 -16.09 10.49
N GLU A 333 5.88 -15.84 11.48
CA GLU A 333 4.49 -16.34 11.47
C GLU A 333 3.51 -15.22 11.16
N ILE A 334 2.51 -15.54 10.34
CA ILE A 334 1.40 -14.66 10.03
C ILE A 334 0.08 -15.29 10.49
N PHE A 335 -0.76 -14.47 11.09
CA PHE A 335 -2.01 -14.86 11.70
C PHE A 335 -3.15 -14.12 11.04
N ARG A 336 -4.18 -14.85 10.65
CA ARG A 336 -5.40 -14.29 10.08
C ARG A 336 -6.52 -14.33 11.10
N TRP A 337 -7.17 -13.20 11.26
CA TRP A 337 -8.14 -12.96 12.31
C TRP A 337 -9.46 -12.51 11.75
N ARG A 338 -10.53 -12.78 12.50
CA ARG A 338 -11.83 -12.13 12.36
C ARG A 338 -12.36 -11.70 13.72
N VAL A 339 -13.42 -10.91 13.71
CA VAL A 339 -14.21 -10.66 14.91
C VAL A 339 -14.97 -11.94 15.30
N ALA A 340 -14.84 -12.37 16.55
CA ALA A 340 -15.64 -13.46 17.10
C ALA A 340 -17.14 -13.09 17.09
N ALA A 341 -17.99 -14.06 16.77
CA ALA A 341 -19.44 -13.90 16.76
C ALA A 341 -20.06 -13.80 18.17
#